data_AF-A0A512U9T2-F1
#
_entry.id   AF-A0A512U9T2-F1
#
_cell.length_a   1.000
_cell.length_b   1.000
_cell.length_c   1.000
_cell.angle_alpha   90.00
_cell.angle_beta   90.00
_cell.angle_gamma   90.00
#
_symmetry.space_group_name_H-M   'P 1'
#
loop_
_entity.id
_entity.type
_entity.pdbx_description
1 polymer ?
#
loop_
_entity_poly.entity_id
_entity_poly.type
_entity_poly.pdbx_seq_one_letter_code
_entity_poly.pdbx_strand_id
1 'polypeptide(L)'
;MAAEIITENAQIVKALKNVLQSLNVLDKRHKIAKIGPKFHIRSVSSPEEIRKILSEYIDQVSISGVEETSSPAIDDQSLTGLVMQYFDQHSSPQELNHPLATFLEKLPKKWSTYPPMVLFNTGTFDSDIWTNVFETQIDRSEFLSFIARAFPGKITHFAINKPIIEEDEMRRPFNLVPLSGDFGPEPTETLFCSPSPC
;
A
#
# COMPACT_ATOMS: atom_id res chain seq x y z
N MET A 1 -11.96 18.75 -11.87
CA MET A 1 -12.45 19.45 -10.66
C MET A 1 -13.17 18.43 -9.80
N ALA A 2 -12.61 18.13 -8.63
CA ALA A 2 -13.21 17.21 -7.67
C ALA A 2 -14.37 17.90 -6.92
N ALA A 3 -15.31 17.11 -6.41
CA ALA A 3 -16.43 17.59 -5.62
C ALA A 3 -16.29 17.16 -4.17
N GLU A 4 -16.64 18.06 -3.25
CA GLU A 4 -16.80 17.76 -1.84
C GLU A 4 -18.29 17.85 -1.48
N ILE A 5 -18.77 16.81 -0.82
CA ILE A 5 -20.14 16.65 -0.37
C ILE A 5 -20.13 16.79 1.14
N ILE A 6 -20.87 17.77 1.64
CA ILE A 6 -20.94 18.13 3.06
C ILE A 6 -22.35 17.83 3.56
N THR A 7 -22.48 17.07 4.63
CA THR A 7 -23.78 16.82 5.27
C THR A 7 -23.68 16.86 6.79
N GLU A 8 -24.73 17.33 7.46
CA GLU A 8 -24.85 17.25 8.93
C GLU A 8 -25.59 15.99 9.37
N ASN A 9 -26.28 15.31 8.45
CA ASN A 9 -27.11 14.16 8.75
C ASN A 9 -26.30 12.85 8.71
N ALA A 10 -25.98 12.31 9.89
CA ALA A 10 -25.21 11.07 10.01
C ALA A 10 -25.93 9.83 9.41
N GLN A 11 -27.27 9.84 9.35
CA GLN A 11 -28.05 8.69 8.86
C GLN A 11 -27.86 8.46 7.36
N ILE A 12 -27.65 9.53 6.59
CA ILE A 12 -27.52 9.44 5.14
C ILE A 12 -26.07 9.17 4.70
N VAL A 13 -25.06 9.36 5.57
CA VAL A 13 -23.64 9.18 5.22
C VAL A 13 -23.37 7.78 4.64
N LYS A 14 -23.98 6.74 5.21
CA LYS A 14 -23.84 5.37 4.72
C LYS A 14 -24.51 5.18 3.34
N ALA A 15 -25.66 5.79 3.13
CA ALA A 15 -26.36 5.76 1.84
C ALA A 15 -25.55 6.49 0.77
N LEU A 16 -25.08 7.71 1.06
CA LEU A 16 -24.21 8.49 0.17
C LEU A 16 -22.95 7.71 -0.20
N LYS A 17 -22.26 7.11 0.78
CA LYS A 17 -21.09 6.27 0.53
C LYS A 17 -21.40 5.11 -0.43
N ASN A 18 -22.50 4.40 -0.20
CA ASN A 18 -22.88 3.26 -1.04
C ASN A 18 -23.17 3.67 -2.49
N VAL A 19 -23.90 4.77 -2.69
CA VAL A 19 -24.22 5.31 -4.04
C VAL A 19 -22.94 5.70 -4.78
N LEU A 20 -22.06 6.44 -4.12
CA LEU A 20 -20.80 6.88 -4.71
C LEU A 20 -19.85 5.70 -4.99
N GLN A 21 -19.88 4.65 -4.15
CA GLN A 21 -19.13 3.42 -4.39
C GLN A 21 -19.69 2.61 -5.56
N SER A 22 -21.02 2.48 -5.68
CA SER A 22 -21.64 1.73 -6.78
C SER A 22 -21.37 2.34 -8.15
N LEU A 23 -21.22 3.67 -8.20
CA LEU A 23 -20.90 4.42 -9.42
C LEU A 23 -19.39 4.64 -9.60
N ASN A 24 -18.56 4.13 -8.69
CA ASN A 24 -17.11 4.28 -8.68
C ASN A 24 -16.61 5.75 -8.74
N VAL A 25 -17.41 6.68 -8.23
CA VAL A 25 -17.10 8.12 -8.15
C VAL A 25 -16.61 8.55 -6.76
N LEU A 26 -16.66 7.65 -5.76
CA LEU A 26 -16.12 7.92 -4.43
C LEU A 26 -14.60 8.04 -4.48
N ASP A 27 -14.07 9.13 -3.93
CA ASP A 27 -12.64 9.26 -3.71
C ASP A 27 -12.19 8.37 -2.53
N LYS A 28 -11.54 7.25 -2.86
CA LYS A 28 -11.04 6.29 -1.87
C LYS A 28 -9.73 6.73 -1.22
N ARG A 29 -9.06 7.76 -1.75
CA ARG A 29 -7.80 8.31 -1.19
C ARG A 29 -8.06 9.12 0.07
N HIS A 30 -9.25 9.68 0.21
CA HIS A 30 -9.63 10.50 1.35
C HIS A 30 -10.70 9.81 2.20
N LYS A 31 -10.39 9.57 3.48
CA LYS A 31 -11.40 9.07 4.43
C LYS A 31 -12.48 10.13 4.62
N ILE A 32 -13.71 9.68 4.80
CA ILE A 32 -14.82 10.55 5.21
C ILE A 32 -14.44 11.19 6.55
N ALA A 33 -14.29 12.52 6.54
CA ALA A 33 -13.88 13.28 7.71
C ALA A 33 -15.12 13.84 8.42
N LYS A 34 -15.09 13.87 9.75
CA LYS A 34 -16.09 14.57 10.55
C LYS A 34 -15.45 15.82 11.14
N ILE A 35 -15.87 16.99 10.68
CA ILE A 35 -15.37 18.29 11.13
C ILE A 35 -16.52 18.98 11.86
N GLY A 36 -16.49 18.95 13.20
CA GLY A 36 -17.58 19.44 14.03
C GLY A 36 -18.88 18.64 13.79
N PRO A 37 -20.01 19.28 13.45
CA PRO A 37 -21.26 18.59 13.14
C PRO A 37 -21.35 18.06 11.70
N LYS A 38 -20.38 18.42 10.84
CA LYS A 38 -20.43 18.15 9.40
C LYS A 38 -19.57 16.95 9.02
N PHE A 39 -20.07 16.15 8.08
CA PHE A 39 -19.39 15.06 7.42
C PHE A 39 -18.96 15.51 6.02
N HIS A 40 -17.69 15.30 5.71
CA HIS A 40 -17.06 15.67 4.46
C HIS A 40 -16.73 14.40 3.67
N ILE A 41 -17.32 14.26 2.49
CA ILE A 41 -17.15 13.12 1.59
C ILE A 41 -16.60 13.65 0.27
N ARG A 42 -15.46 13.12 -0.19
CA ARG A 42 -14.84 13.53 -1.46
C ARG A 42 -15.23 12.62 -2.61
N SER A 43 -15.32 13.22 -3.79
CA SER A 43 -15.65 12.57 -5.05
C SER A 43 -14.65 12.97 -6.13
N VAL A 44 -14.32 12.02 -7.00
CA VAL A 44 -13.47 12.25 -8.18
C VAL A 44 -14.22 12.92 -9.33
N SER A 45 -15.56 12.93 -9.28
CA SER A 45 -16.43 13.52 -10.30
C SER A 45 -16.66 15.03 -10.08
N SER A 46 -17.18 15.68 -11.13
CA SER A 46 -17.50 17.10 -11.09
C SER A 46 -18.67 17.41 -10.14
N PRO A 47 -18.76 18.63 -9.58
CA PRO A 47 -19.88 19.04 -8.74
C PRO A 47 -21.25 18.91 -9.43
N GLU A 48 -21.32 19.13 -10.74
CA GLU A 48 -22.57 19.02 -11.50
C GLU A 48 -23.02 17.56 -11.64
N GLU A 49 -22.08 16.65 -11.91
CA GLU A 49 -22.37 15.23 -12.00
C GLU A 49 -22.82 14.66 -10.65
N ILE A 50 -22.19 15.09 -9.56
CA ILE A 50 -22.58 14.69 -8.21
C ILE A 50 -23.94 15.26 -7.81
N ARG A 51 -24.28 16.48 -8.22
CA ARG A 51 -25.64 17.03 -8.04
C ARG A 51 -26.70 16.18 -8.75
N LYS A 52 -26.39 15.66 -9.94
CA LYS A 52 -27.29 14.78 -10.69
C LYS A 52 -27.44 13.42 -10.00
N ILE A 53 -26.34 12.82 -9.54
CA ILE A 53 -26.32 11.52 -8.86
C ILE A 53 -27.05 11.58 -7.51
N LEU A 54 -26.84 12.65 -6.74
CA LEU A 54 -27.40 12.82 -5.40
C LEU A 54 -28.67 13.70 -5.41
N SER A 55 -29.41 13.72 -6.51
CA SER A 55 -30.62 14.54 -6.65
C SER A 55 -31.65 14.25 -5.56
N GLU A 56 -31.78 12.99 -5.11
CA GLU A 56 -32.65 12.57 -4.01
C GLU A 56 -32.22 13.08 -2.63
N TYR A 57 -30.96 13.46 -2.46
CA TYR A 57 -30.38 13.92 -1.19
C TYR A 57 -30.04 15.41 -1.20
N ILE A 58 -30.38 16.14 -2.27
CA ILE A 58 -29.88 17.49 -2.52
C ILE A 58 -30.23 18.48 -1.41
N ASP A 59 -31.37 18.31 -0.75
CA ASP A 59 -31.82 19.17 0.36
C ASP A 59 -31.04 18.92 1.67
N GLN A 60 -30.32 17.80 1.75
CA GLN A 60 -29.59 17.36 2.95
C GLN A 60 -28.06 17.42 2.77
N VAL A 61 -27.58 17.82 1.59
CA VAL A 61 -26.16 17.87 1.25
C VAL A 61 -25.78 19.19 0.57
N SER A 62 -24.66 19.75 0.97
CA SER A 62 -24.03 20.88 0.30
C SER A 62 -22.90 20.36 -0.57
N ILE A 63 -22.89 20.69 -1.87
CA ILE A 63 -21.86 20.25 -2.83
C ILE A 63 -21.04 21.45 -3.25
N SER A 64 -19.75 21.44 -2.92
CA SER A 64 -18.75 22.45 -3.29
C SER A 64 -17.71 21.86 -4.24
N GLY A 65 -17.27 22.67 -5.21
CA GLY A 65 -16.09 22.35 -6.01
C GLY A 65 -14.85 22.59 -5.17
N VAL A 66 -13.96 21.60 -5.11
CA VAL A 66 -12.66 21.74 -4.45
C VAL A 66 -11.63 21.82 -5.55
N GLU A 67 -11.02 23.00 -5.70
CA GLU A 67 -9.71 23.09 -6.32
C GLU A 67 -8.75 22.29 -5.45
N GLU A 68 -7.89 21.48 -6.07
CA GLU A 68 -6.92 20.57 -5.44
C GLU A 68 -5.98 21.32 -4.49
N THR A 69 -6.52 21.80 -3.39
CA THR A 69 -5.78 22.31 -2.25
C THR A 69 -5.46 21.06 -1.46
N SER A 70 -4.20 20.67 -1.63
CA SER A 70 -3.39 19.75 -0.85
C SER A 70 -3.60 19.93 0.67
N SER A 71 -4.79 19.60 1.14
CA SER A 71 -5.04 19.27 2.54
C SER A 71 -4.35 17.93 2.79
N PRO A 72 -3.71 17.75 3.96
CA PRO A 72 -2.74 16.68 4.17
C PRO A 72 -3.43 15.35 3.92
N ALA A 73 -2.93 14.63 2.91
CA ALA A 73 -3.25 13.23 2.74
C ALA A 73 -3.11 12.58 4.12
N ILE A 74 -4.14 11.86 4.54
CA ILE A 74 -4.04 11.00 5.72
C ILE A 74 -2.74 10.23 5.55
N ASP A 75 -1.88 10.29 6.56
CA ASP A 75 -0.65 9.54 6.60
C ASP A 75 -1.04 8.05 6.67
N ASP A 76 -1.38 7.49 5.51
CA ASP A 76 -1.81 6.12 5.34
C ASP A 76 -0.57 5.26 5.46
N GLN A 77 -0.22 4.98 6.71
CA GLN A 77 0.87 4.11 7.11
C GLN A 77 0.60 2.63 6.78
N SER A 78 -0.52 2.30 6.12
CA SER A 78 -0.70 0.97 5.57
C SER A 78 0.30 0.71 4.46
N LEU A 79 0.69 -0.56 4.28
CA LEU A 79 1.59 -0.94 3.20
C LEU A 79 1.10 -0.47 1.82
N THR A 80 -0.20 -0.59 1.55
CA THR A 80 -0.80 -0.12 0.30
C THR A 80 -0.67 1.39 0.15
N GLY A 81 -0.99 2.17 1.18
CA GLY A 81 -0.88 3.63 1.18
C GLY A 81 0.55 4.09 0.90
N LEU A 82 1.54 3.49 1.57
CA LEU A 82 2.95 3.82 1.36
C LEU A 82 3.45 3.45 -0.02
N VAL A 83 3.02 2.31 -0.57
CA VAL A 83 3.43 1.91 -1.93
C VAL A 83 2.88 2.91 -2.96
N MET A 84 1.61 3.30 -2.83
CA MET A 84 1.02 4.31 -3.70
C MET A 84 1.74 5.65 -3.55
N GLN A 85 2.03 6.07 -2.31
CA GLN A 85 2.78 7.28 -2.03
C GLN A 85 4.19 7.25 -2.63
N TYR A 86 4.89 6.11 -2.55
CA TYR A 86 6.23 5.96 -3.11
C TYR A 86 6.21 6.16 -4.63
N PHE A 87 5.29 5.49 -5.33
CA PHE A 87 5.15 5.64 -6.77
C PHE A 87 4.74 7.06 -7.17
N ASP A 88 3.81 7.70 -6.44
CA ASP A 88 3.44 9.10 -6.71
C ASP A 88 4.63 10.07 -6.54
N GLN A 89 5.61 9.75 -5.68
CA GLN A 89 6.79 10.57 -5.41
C GLN A 89 7.98 10.29 -6.35
N HIS A 90 8.14 9.06 -6.81
CA HIS A 90 9.36 8.58 -7.50
C HIS A 90 9.12 8.11 -8.93
N SER A 91 7.87 8.08 -9.42
CA SER A 91 7.57 7.62 -10.78
C SER A 91 6.37 8.35 -11.37
N SER A 92 6.50 8.83 -12.60
CA SER A 92 5.31 9.26 -13.33
C SER A 92 4.48 8.03 -13.74
N PRO A 93 3.13 8.07 -13.69
CA PRO A 93 2.29 6.93 -14.08
C PRO A 93 2.53 6.39 -15.51
N GLN A 94 3.17 7.20 -16.36
CA GLN A 94 3.51 6.87 -17.75
C GLN A 94 4.85 6.13 -17.87
N GLU A 95 5.67 6.12 -16.83
CA GLU A 95 7.00 5.52 -16.83
C GLU A 95 6.99 4.08 -16.32
N LEU A 96 5.93 3.64 -15.64
CA LEU A 96 5.83 2.28 -15.10
C LEU A 96 5.55 1.25 -16.21
N ASN A 97 6.25 0.12 -16.17
CA ASN A 97 6.06 -0.97 -17.15
C ASN A 97 4.68 -1.64 -17.02
N HIS A 98 4.04 -1.51 -15.85
CA HIS A 98 2.74 -2.08 -15.55
C HIS A 98 1.84 -1.06 -14.85
N PRO A 99 0.51 -1.17 -14.97
CA PRO A 99 -0.41 -0.33 -14.20
C PRO A 99 -0.20 -0.50 -12.69
N LEU A 100 -0.27 0.59 -11.92
CA LEU A 100 -0.13 0.60 -10.46
C LEU A 100 -1.00 -0.47 -9.78
N ALA A 101 -2.23 -0.66 -10.24
CA ALA A 101 -3.15 -1.68 -9.73
C ALA A 101 -2.54 -3.09 -9.70
N THR A 102 -1.73 -3.45 -10.70
CA THR A 102 -1.07 -4.76 -10.82
C THR A 102 -0.04 -4.98 -9.72
N PHE A 103 0.72 -3.93 -9.38
CA PHE A 103 1.67 -3.98 -8.26
C PHE A 103 0.93 -4.17 -6.93
N LEU A 104 -0.19 -3.44 -6.74
CA LEU A 104 -1.01 -3.52 -5.53
C LEU A 104 -1.63 -4.91 -5.33
N GLU A 105 -2.01 -5.60 -6.41
CA GLU A 105 -2.53 -6.97 -6.34
C GLU A 105 -1.48 -7.98 -5.83
N LYS A 106 -0.21 -7.72 -6.11
CA LYS A 106 0.94 -8.55 -5.72
C LYS A 106 1.58 -8.13 -4.39
N LEU A 107 0.98 -7.20 -3.65
CA LEU A 107 1.46 -6.86 -2.31
C LEU A 107 1.24 -8.00 -1.31
N PRO A 108 2.13 -8.18 -0.33
CA PRO A 108 1.95 -9.16 0.73
C PRO A 108 0.73 -8.79 1.59
N LYS A 109 -0.26 -9.69 1.60
CA LYS A 109 -1.46 -9.57 2.46
C LYS A 109 -1.24 -10.12 3.87
N LYS A 110 -0.20 -10.94 4.03
CA LYS A 110 0.24 -11.55 5.29
C LYS A 110 1.77 -11.52 5.31
N TRP A 111 2.31 -11.29 6.49
CA TRP A 111 3.75 -11.30 6.76
C TRP A 111 3.97 -11.72 8.20
N SER A 112 5.20 -12.11 8.52
CA SER A 112 5.65 -12.35 9.90
C SER A 112 6.71 -11.33 10.26
N THR A 113 6.59 -10.71 11.42
CA THR A 113 7.59 -9.75 11.91
C THR A 113 8.41 -10.42 13.01
N TYR A 114 9.72 -10.52 12.77
CA TYR A 114 10.73 -11.02 13.69
C TYR A 114 11.76 -9.91 13.89
N PRO A 115 11.53 -8.91 14.76
CA PRO A 115 12.38 -7.74 14.84
C PRO A 115 13.88 -8.10 14.98
N PRO A 116 14.76 -7.51 14.15
CA PRO A 116 14.54 -6.34 13.28
C PRO A 116 14.15 -6.69 11.82
N MET A 117 13.57 -7.87 11.57
CA MET A 117 13.27 -8.42 10.25
C MET A 117 11.78 -8.58 9.96
N VAL A 118 11.40 -8.43 8.69
CA VAL A 118 10.07 -8.79 8.17
C VAL A 118 10.20 -9.89 7.12
N LEU A 119 9.36 -10.92 7.25
CA LEU A 119 9.26 -12.04 6.34
C LEU A 119 7.98 -11.96 5.53
N PHE A 120 8.13 -11.86 4.22
CA PHE A 120 7.04 -11.88 3.26
C PHE A 120 6.81 -13.28 2.70
N ASN A 121 5.59 -13.54 2.26
CA ASN A 121 5.27 -14.78 1.55
C ASN A 121 5.77 -14.73 0.10
N THR A 122 5.96 -15.90 -0.49
CA THR A 122 6.29 -16.06 -1.91
C THR A 122 5.20 -15.50 -2.83
N GLY A 123 5.60 -15.10 -4.03
CA GLY A 123 4.72 -14.52 -5.04
C GLY A 123 4.32 -13.08 -4.75
N THR A 124 5.09 -12.38 -3.91
CA THR A 124 4.87 -10.98 -3.54
C THR A 124 5.98 -10.10 -4.13
N PHE A 125 6.92 -9.62 -3.32
CA PHE A 125 8.08 -8.85 -3.78
C PHE A 125 9.12 -9.70 -4.54
N ASP A 126 8.95 -11.03 -4.57
CA ASP A 126 9.69 -11.97 -5.44
C ASP A 126 8.92 -12.35 -6.72
N SER A 127 7.78 -11.73 -7.00
CA SER A 127 7.06 -11.95 -8.26
C SER A 127 7.73 -11.24 -9.44
N ASP A 128 7.54 -11.76 -10.64
CA ASP A 128 8.15 -11.23 -11.88
C ASP A 128 7.94 -9.73 -12.07
N ILE A 129 6.76 -9.23 -11.72
CA ILE A 129 6.39 -7.81 -11.84
C ILE A 129 7.21 -6.95 -10.89
N TRP A 130 7.39 -7.40 -9.64
CA TRP A 130 8.18 -6.70 -8.64
C TRP A 130 9.68 -6.80 -8.93
N THR A 131 10.16 -7.97 -9.32
CA THR A 131 11.56 -8.15 -9.74
C THR A 131 11.89 -7.23 -10.93
N ASN A 132 11.02 -7.18 -11.95
CA ASN A 132 11.24 -6.33 -13.10
C ASN A 132 11.31 -4.84 -12.75
N VAL A 133 10.39 -4.33 -11.91
CA VAL A 133 10.42 -2.91 -11.52
C VAL A 133 11.66 -2.58 -10.68
N PHE A 134 12.09 -3.51 -9.81
CA PHE A 134 13.31 -3.34 -9.01
C PHE A 134 14.59 -3.36 -9.85
N GLU A 135 14.59 -4.03 -11.00
CA GLU A 135 15.76 -4.09 -11.88
C GLU A 135 15.81 -2.91 -12.86
N THR A 136 14.68 -2.31 -13.19
CA THR A 136 14.58 -1.39 -14.32
C THR A 136 14.17 0.03 -13.95
N GLN A 137 13.42 0.23 -12.86
CA GLN A 137 12.69 1.48 -12.61
C GLN A 137 12.91 2.08 -11.23
N ILE A 138 13.00 1.27 -10.19
CA ILE A 138 13.09 1.75 -8.80
C ILE A 138 14.23 1.05 -8.04
N ASP A 139 14.86 1.76 -7.11
CA ASP A 139 15.84 1.15 -6.22
C ASP A 139 15.12 0.29 -5.16
N ARG A 140 15.41 -1.01 -5.15
CA ARG A 140 14.79 -1.96 -4.23
C ARG A 140 15.05 -1.64 -2.76
N SER A 141 16.26 -1.19 -2.42
CA SER A 141 16.64 -0.95 -1.02
C SER A 141 15.99 0.33 -0.50
N GLU A 142 15.96 1.39 -1.30
CA GLU A 142 15.25 2.63 -1.02
C GLU A 142 13.75 2.38 -0.84
N PHE A 143 13.13 1.66 -1.78
CA PHE A 143 11.72 1.30 -1.69
C PHE A 143 11.39 0.53 -0.41
N LEU A 144 12.18 -0.51 -0.09
CA LEU A 144 11.96 -1.32 1.12
C LEU A 144 12.19 -0.51 2.41
N SER A 145 13.18 0.38 2.41
CA SER A 145 13.40 1.34 3.50
C SER A 145 12.22 2.30 3.67
N PHE A 146 11.65 2.78 2.56
CA PHE A 146 10.50 3.67 2.57
C PHE A 146 9.27 3.02 3.21
N ILE A 147 8.95 1.78 2.80
CA ILE A 147 7.79 1.04 3.32
C ILE A 147 8.03 0.43 4.72
N ALA A 148 9.25 0.49 5.25
CA ALA A 148 9.57 -0.09 6.56
C ALA A 148 8.70 0.45 7.70
N ARG A 149 8.24 1.70 7.57
CA ARG A 149 7.34 2.36 8.53
C ARG A 149 5.93 1.73 8.61
N ALA A 150 5.53 0.91 7.64
CA ALA A 150 4.28 0.14 7.73
C ALA A 150 4.35 -0.99 8.78
N PHE A 151 5.54 -1.32 9.26
CA PHE A 151 5.76 -2.43 10.17
C PHE A 151 6.12 -1.92 11.57
N PRO A 152 5.70 -2.62 12.64
CA PRO A 152 6.01 -2.21 13.99
C PRO A 152 7.49 -2.39 14.32
N GLY A 153 8.08 -1.38 14.95
CA GLY A 153 9.48 -1.41 15.41
C GLY A 153 10.49 -0.92 14.37
N LYS A 154 11.77 -1.00 14.73
CA LYS A 154 12.86 -0.63 13.83
C LYS A 154 13.21 -1.83 12.94
N ILE A 155 12.69 -1.82 11.71
CA ILE A 155 12.99 -2.85 10.71
C ILE A 155 14.25 -2.46 9.93
N THR A 156 15.18 -3.40 9.82
CA THR A 156 16.42 -3.27 9.03
C THR A 156 16.57 -4.37 7.99
N HIS A 157 15.76 -5.43 8.07
CA HIS A 157 15.87 -6.60 7.20
C HIS A 157 14.53 -6.99 6.60
N PHE A 158 14.55 -7.34 5.32
CA PHE A 158 13.41 -7.86 4.58
C PHE A 158 13.84 -9.13 3.86
N ALA A 159 13.01 -10.16 3.94
CA ALA A 159 13.25 -11.41 3.23
C ALA A 159 11.93 -12.08 2.81
N ILE A 160 12.04 -13.01 1.86
CA ILE A 160 10.96 -13.89 1.43
C ILE A 160 11.13 -15.23 2.13
N ASN A 161 10.05 -15.71 2.74
CA ASN A 161 9.98 -17.01 3.37
C ASN A 161 9.44 -18.04 2.36
N LYS A 162 10.35 -18.74 1.67
CA LYS A 162 9.98 -19.85 0.77
C LYS A 162 9.63 -21.11 1.57
N PRO A 163 8.80 -22.02 1.02
CA PRO A 163 8.47 -23.29 1.67
C PRO A 163 9.72 -24.08 2.05
N ILE A 164 9.69 -24.78 3.18
CA ILE A 164 10.77 -25.67 3.61
C ILE A 164 10.81 -26.88 2.66
N ILE A 165 12.01 -27.30 2.27
CA ILE A 165 12.24 -28.53 1.49
C ILE A 165 12.14 -29.71 2.48
N GLU A 166 11.20 -30.63 2.27
CA GLU A 166 10.94 -31.70 3.24
C GLU A 166 12.09 -32.72 3.32
N GLU A 167 12.84 -32.86 2.23
CA GLU A 167 14.00 -33.75 2.14
C GLU A 167 15.21 -33.24 2.92
N ASP A 168 15.22 -31.98 3.36
CA ASP A 168 16.29 -31.43 4.20
C ASP A 168 15.99 -31.66 5.68
N GLU A 169 16.47 -32.80 6.21
CA GLU A 169 16.30 -33.18 7.62
C GLU A 169 16.82 -32.11 8.59
N MET A 170 17.88 -31.40 8.23
CA MET A 170 18.49 -30.33 9.03
C MET A 170 17.70 -29.02 8.99
N ARG A 171 16.65 -28.93 8.15
CA ARG A 171 15.79 -27.76 7.97
C ARG A 171 16.58 -26.47 7.82
N ARG A 172 17.63 -26.50 7.00
CA ARG A 172 18.53 -25.37 6.81
C ARG A 172 17.76 -24.21 6.17
N PRO A 173 18.08 -22.95 6.50
CA PRO A 173 17.33 -21.79 6.04
C PRO A 173 17.64 -21.41 4.57
N PHE A 174 17.88 -22.39 3.68
CA PHE A 174 18.11 -22.12 2.25
C PHE A 174 16.93 -21.41 1.58
N ASN A 175 15.74 -21.56 2.17
CA ASN A 175 14.50 -21.01 1.63
C ASN A 175 14.20 -19.60 2.14
N LEU A 176 15.12 -18.99 2.88
CA LEU A 176 15.05 -17.56 3.18
C LEU A 176 15.77 -16.78 2.08
N VAL A 177 15.05 -15.92 1.35
CA VAL A 177 15.64 -15.10 0.28
C VAL A 177 15.74 -13.65 0.74
N PRO A 178 16.95 -13.12 0.98
CA PRO A 178 17.16 -11.71 1.34
C PRO A 178 16.64 -10.75 0.25
N LEU A 179 15.90 -9.72 0.66
CA LEU A 179 15.50 -8.61 -0.22
C LEU A 179 16.29 -7.33 0.08
N SER A 180 16.45 -7.00 1.37
CA SER A 180 17.23 -5.84 1.85
C SER A 180 17.68 -6.07 3.29
N GLY A 181 18.81 -5.47 3.68
CA GLY A 181 19.46 -5.66 4.97
C GLY A 181 20.71 -6.55 4.86
N ASP A 182 21.54 -6.53 5.91
CA ASP A 182 22.77 -7.31 5.99
C ASP A 182 22.51 -8.67 6.67
N PHE A 183 22.52 -9.75 5.89
CA PHE A 183 22.33 -11.11 6.38
C PHE A 183 23.66 -11.82 6.68
N GLY A 184 24.78 -11.11 6.61
CA GLY A 184 26.11 -11.71 6.69
C GLY A 184 26.52 -12.42 5.40
N PRO A 185 27.64 -13.18 5.44
CA PRO A 185 28.12 -13.92 4.28
C PRO A 185 27.14 -15.03 3.89
N GLU A 186 27.07 -15.34 2.58
CA GLU A 186 26.24 -16.44 2.10
C GLU A 186 26.63 -17.76 2.78
N PRO A 187 25.64 -18.53 3.28
CA PRO A 187 25.92 -19.82 3.90
C PRO A 187 26.52 -20.80 2.88
N THR A 188 27.77 -21.22 3.09
CA THR A 188 28.42 -22.28 2.31
C THR A 188 28.23 -23.64 2.99
N GLU A 189 28.33 -24.75 2.24
CA GLU A 189 28.31 -26.09 2.83
C GLU A 189 29.38 -26.28 3.92
N THR A 190 30.53 -25.64 3.74
CA THR A 190 31.62 -25.62 4.73
C THR A 190 31.26 -24.92 6.03
N LEU A 191 30.47 -23.84 5.98
CA LEU A 191 29.96 -23.13 7.16
C LEU A 191 29.04 -24.02 8.01
N PHE A 192 28.27 -24.91 7.38
CA PHE A 192 27.40 -25.86 8.11
C PHE A 192 28.19 -27.05 8.69
N CYS A 193 29.19 -27.53 7.97
CA CYS A 193 30.03 -28.66 8.40
C CYS A 193 31.09 -28.26 9.43
N SER A 194 31.46 -26.99 9.51
CA SER A 194 32.47 -26.47 10.45
C SER A 194 32.16 -25.00 10.79
N PRO A 195 31.16 -24.75 11.65
CA PRO A 195 30.80 -23.39 12.04
C PRO A 195 31.95 -22.75 12.83
N SER A 196 32.59 -21.74 12.24
CA SER A 196 33.58 -20.92 12.92
C SER A 196 32.86 -19.85 13.76
N PRO A 197 33.27 -19.56 14.99
CA PRO A 197 32.76 -18.40 15.72
C PRO A 197 33.17 -17.12 14.98
N CYS A 198 32.19 -16.25 14.71
CA CYS A 198 32.45 -14.88 14.24
C CYS A 198 33.01 -14.01 15.37
#